data_AF-A0A3Q0L7K9-F1
#
_entry.id   AF-A0A3Q0L7K9-F1
#
_cell.length_a   1.000
_cell.length_b   1.000
_cell.length_c   1.000
_cell.angle_alpha   90.00
_cell.angle_beta   90.00
_cell.angle_gamma   90.00
#
_symmetry.space_group_name_H-M   'P 1'
#
loop_
_entity.id
_entity.type
_entity.pdbx_description
1 polymer ?
#
loop_
_entity_poly.entity_id
_entity_poly.type
_entity_poly.pdbx_seq_one_letter_code
_entity_poly.pdbx_strand_id
1 'polypeptide(L)' 'MQESHFFAHLARMKLIQRWPLMRSVSSENVSEHSLQVAFVAHALALIKNKKFGGHINAERVAVLAMYHDSSEVLTGD' A
#
# COMPACT_ATOMS: atom_id res chain seq x y z
N MET A 1 -11.37 -11.14 25.64
CA MET A 1 -10.76 -10.26 24.61
C MET A 1 -11.90 -9.49 23.96
N GLN A 2 -11.83 -8.17 23.85
CA GLN A 2 -12.84 -7.41 23.08
C GLN A 2 -12.64 -7.67 21.58
N GLU A 3 -13.74 -7.75 20.82
CA GLU A 3 -13.69 -7.85 19.37
C GLU A 3 -13.14 -6.55 18.77
N SER A 4 -12.37 -6.67 17.67
CA SER A 4 -11.81 -5.53 16.95
C SER A 4 -12.25 -5.56 15.49
N HIS A 5 -12.68 -4.41 14.98
CA HIS A 5 -13.08 -4.24 13.58
C HIS A 5 -11.93 -3.84 12.66
N PHE A 6 -10.69 -3.79 13.16
CA PHE A 6 -9.53 -3.30 12.38
C PHE A 6 -9.38 -4.02 11.02
N PHE A 7 -9.31 -5.36 11.02
CA PHE A 7 -9.18 -6.11 9.77
C PHE A 7 -10.46 -6.13 8.93
N ALA A 8 -11.63 -5.95 9.55
CA ALA A 8 -12.88 -5.79 8.81
C ALA A 8 -12.86 -4.49 7.98
N HIS A 9 -12.32 -3.40 8.53
CA HIS A 9 -12.09 -2.16 7.78
C HIS A 9 -10.99 -2.33 6.72
N LEU A 10 -9.85 -2.92 7.07
CA LEU A 10 -8.74 -3.12 6.13
C LEU A 10 -9.15 -3.95 4.89
N ALA A 11 -10.00 -4.97 5.08
CA ALA A 11 -10.54 -5.78 3.99
C ALA A 11 -11.34 -4.98 2.94
N ARG A 12 -11.73 -3.73 3.24
CA ARG A 12 -12.45 -2.82 2.34
C ARG A 12 -11.54 -2.06 1.39
N MET A 13 -10.21 -2.09 1.54
CA MET A 13 -9.29 -1.40 0.61
C MET A 13 -9.52 -1.80 -0.86
N LYS A 14 -9.86 -3.07 -1.10
CA LYS A 14 -10.19 -3.58 -2.46
C LYS A 14 -11.45 -2.95 -3.09
N LEU A 15 -12.27 -2.27 -2.28
CA LEU A 15 -13.52 -1.64 -2.73
C LEU A 15 -13.32 -0.18 -3.15
N ILE A 16 -12.20 0.43 -2.79
CA ILE A 16 -11.89 1.84 -3.08
C ILE A 16 -11.20 1.91 -4.43
N GLN A 17 -11.86 2.52 -5.41
CA GLN A 17 -11.34 2.66 -6.77
C GLN A 17 -10.52 3.94 -6.88
N ARG A 18 -9.37 3.85 -7.54
CA ARG A 18 -8.49 4.98 -7.83
C ARG A 18 -8.80 5.59 -9.18
N TRP A 19 -8.34 6.82 -9.37
CA TRP A 19 -8.50 7.58 -10.62
C TRP A 19 -9.96 7.88 -10.99
N PRO A 20 -10.81 8.33 -10.04
CA PRO A 20 -12.26 8.40 -10.24
C PRO A 20 -12.70 9.42 -11.30
N LEU A 21 -11.83 10.36 -11.68
CA LEU A 21 -12.15 11.45 -12.61
C LEU A 21 -11.78 11.14 -14.07
N MET A 22 -11.21 9.96 -14.35
CA MET A 22 -10.73 9.58 -15.67
C MET A 22 -11.33 8.25 -16.14
N ARG A 23 -11.44 8.08 -17.47
CA ARG A 23 -11.78 6.77 -18.05
C ARG A 23 -10.56 5.85 -17.98
N SER A 24 -10.60 4.90 -17.05
CA SER A 24 -9.60 3.84 -16.93
C SER A 24 -9.92 2.66 -17.86
N VAL A 25 -8.92 2.13 -18.57
CA VAL A 25 -9.07 0.90 -19.38
C VAL A 25 -9.22 -0.32 -18.48
N SER A 26 -8.45 -0.36 -17.39
CA SER A 26 -8.61 -1.27 -16.26
C SER A 26 -8.71 -0.42 -15.02
N SER A 27 -9.74 -0.62 -14.21
CA SER A 27 -9.83 0.03 -12.90
C SER A 27 -8.72 -0.50 -11.99
N GLU A 28 -8.19 0.38 -11.15
CA GLU A 28 -7.21 0.06 -10.10
C GLU A 28 -7.89 0.34 -8.76
N ASN A 29 -7.77 -0.57 -7.79
CA ASN A 29 -8.18 -0.32 -6.41
C ASN A 29 -6.99 -0.10 -5.46
N VAL A 30 -7.27 0.48 -4.29
CA VAL A 30 -6.24 0.82 -3.30
C VAL A 30 -5.47 -0.40 -2.79
N SER A 31 -6.10 -1.58 -2.74
CA SER A 31 -5.41 -2.82 -2.36
C SER A 31 -4.37 -3.27 -3.40
N GLU A 32 -4.69 -3.15 -4.70
CA GLU A 32 -3.76 -3.45 -5.79
C GLU A 32 -2.59 -2.46 -5.80
N HIS A 33 -2.92 -1.17 -5.70
CA HIS A 33 -1.95 -0.09 -5.60
C HIS A 33 -0.97 -0.31 -4.44
N SER A 34 -1.50 -0.54 -3.24
CA SER A 34 -0.68 -0.69 -2.02
C SER A 34 0.29 -1.88 -2.12
N LEU A 35 -0.13 -2.99 -2.74
CA LEU A 35 0.78 -4.13 -2.97
C LEU A 35 1.89 -3.78 -3.96
N GLN A 36 1.56 -3.08 -5.05
CA GLN A 36 2.55 -2.64 -6.02
C GLN A 36 3.55 -1.65 -5.40
N VAL A 37 3.07 -0.68 -4.61
CA VAL A 37 3.92 0.26 -3.87
C VAL A 37 4.83 -0.49 -2.91
N ALA A 38 4.34 -1.54 -2.23
CA ALA A 38 5.17 -2.36 -1.34
C ALA A 38 6.31 -3.07 -2.09
N PHE A 39 6.04 -3.65 -3.26
CA PHE A 39 7.08 -4.25 -4.10
C PHE A 39 8.12 -3.24 -4.57
N VAL A 40 7.67 -2.08 -5.07
CA VAL A 40 8.55 -1.02 -5.57
C VAL A 40 9.39 -0.44 -4.43
N ALA A 41 8.77 -0.08 -3.31
CA ALA A 41 9.46 0.53 -2.18
C ALA A 41 10.50 -0.43 -1.56
N HIS A 42 10.17 -1.71 -1.44
CA HIS A 42 11.11 -2.75 -1.03
C HIS A 42 12.31 -2.84 -2.00
N ALA A 43 12.04 -2.90 -3.31
CA ALA A 43 13.09 -2.94 -4.32
C ALA A 43 14.00 -1.70 -4.27
N LEU A 44 13.42 -0.51 -4.11
CA LEU A 44 14.18 0.74 -3.96
C LEU A 44 15.05 0.74 -2.70
N ALA A 45 14.54 0.22 -1.57
CA ALA A 45 15.32 0.07 -0.35
C ALA A 45 16.52 -0.87 -0.56
N LEU A 46 16.31 -2.01 -1.23
CA LEU A 46 17.39 -2.94 -1.57
C LEU A 46 18.43 -2.31 -2.51
N ILE A 47 17.99 -1.57 -3.53
CA ILE A 47 18.89 -0.88 -4.46
C ILE A 47 19.73 0.15 -3.69
N LYS A 48 19.10 0.95 -2.83
CA LYS A 48 19.79 1.94 -2.00
C LYS A 48 20.85 1.29 -1.12
N ASN A 49 20.53 0.19 -0.47
CA ASN A 49 21.49 -0.54 0.37
C ASN A 49 22.63 -1.16 -0.45
N LYS A 50 22.32 -1.80 -1.59
CA LYS A 50 23.29 -2.57 -2.37
C LYS A 50 24.17 -1.74 -3.30
N LYS A 51 23.67 -0.60 -3.77
CA LYS A 51 24.34 0.20 -4.83
C LYS A 51 24.74 1.59 -4.38
N PHE A 52 24.14 2.11 -3.30
CA PHE A 52 24.29 3.50 -2.89
C PHE A 52 24.66 3.67 -1.41
N GLY A 53 25.20 2.63 -0.77
CA GLY A 53 25.68 2.70 0.62
C GLY A 53 24.60 2.95 1.68
N GLY A 54 23.33 2.67 1.34
CA GLY A 54 22.22 2.82 2.27
C GLY A 54 22.22 1.81 3.42
N HIS A 55 21.53 2.17 4.51
CA HIS A 55 21.33 1.30 5.67
C HIS A 55 19.87 1.33 6.13
N ILE A 56 18.97 0.86 5.25
CA ILE A 56 17.52 0.85 5.47
C ILE A 56 17.03 -0.58 5.68
N ASN A 57 16.07 -0.80 6.58
CA ASN A 57 15.36 -2.09 6.68
C ASN A 57 14.30 -2.19 5.56
N ALA A 58 14.58 -2.98 4.53
CA ALA A 58 13.72 -3.07 3.34
C ALA A 58 12.37 -3.74 3.66
N GLU A 59 12.38 -4.73 4.54
CA GLU A 59 11.19 -5.46 4.99
C GLU A 59 10.22 -4.52 5.73
N ARG A 60 10.75 -3.64 6.57
CA ARG A 60 9.97 -2.60 7.24
C ARG A 60 9.39 -1.60 6.23
N VAL A 61 10.15 -1.22 5.22
CA VAL A 61 9.66 -0.35 4.14
C VAL A 61 8.49 -0.99 3.40
N ALA A 62 8.58 -2.29 3.08
CA ALA A 62 7.49 -3.03 2.45
C ALA A 62 6.21 -3.01 3.33
N VAL A 63 6.35 -3.25 4.64
CA VAL A 63 5.22 -3.21 5.57
C VAL A 63 4.62 -1.81 5.66
N LEU A 64 5.43 -0.75 5.75
CA LEU A 64 4.91 0.61 5.77
C LEU A 64 4.14 0.93 4.48
N ALA A 65 4.68 0.53 3.33
CA ALA A 65 4.03 0.70 2.04
C ALA A 65 2.70 -0.08 1.93
N MET A 66 2.59 -1.29 2.51
CA MET A 66 1.32 -2.03 2.52
C MET A 66 0.20 -1.29 3.25
N TYR A 67 0.52 -0.44 4.23
CA TYR A 67 -0.47 0.25 5.07
C TYR A 67 -0.60 1.76 4.78
N HIS A 68 0.16 2.31 3.83
CA HIS A 68 0.27 3.76 3.67
C HIS A 68 -1.06 4.45 3.34
N ASP A 69 -1.91 3.80 2.53
CA ASP A 69 -3.26 4.29 2.16
C ASP A 69 -4.38 3.60 2.97
N SER A 70 -4.05 2.92 4.07
CA SER A 70 -5.06 2.19 4.85
C SER A 70 -6.12 3.08 5.49
N SER A 71 -5.87 4.38 5.67
CA SER A 71 -6.88 5.33 6.16
C SER A 71 -8.03 5.54 5.16
N GLU A 72 -7.82 5.26 3.88
CA GLU A 72 -8.84 5.47 2.84
C GLU A 72 -10.07 4.59 3.02
N VAL A 73 -9.97 3.51 3.80
CA VAL A 73 -11.14 2.71 4.20
C VAL A 73 -12.17 3.50 5.01
N LEU A 74 -11.80 4.68 5.50
CA LEU A 74 -12.66 5.64 6.19
C LEU A 74 -12.95 6.90 5.36
N THR A 75 -12.07 7.28 4.43
CA THR A 75 -12.16 8.58 3.72
C THR A 75 -12.52 8.49 2.24
N GLY A 76 -12.32 7.33 1.60
CA GLY A 76 -12.26 7.24 0.13
C GLY A 76 -10.89 7.66 -0.42
N ASP A 77 -10.72 7.46 -1.74
CA ASP A 77 -9.59 7.92 -2.57
C ASP A 77 -9.74 9.41 -2.94
#